data_AF-A0A3D1TFD2-F1
#
_entry.id   AF-A0A3D1TFD2-F1
#
_cell.length_a   1.000
_cell.length_b   1.000
_cell.length_c   1.000
_cell.angle_alpha   90.00
_cell.angle_beta   90.00
_cell.angle_gamma   90.00
#
_symmetry.space_group_name_H-M   'P 1'
#
loop_
_entity.id
_entity.type
_entity.pdbx_description
1 polymer ?
#
loop_
_entity_poly.entity_id
_entity_poly.type
_entity_poly.pdbx_seq_one_letter_code
_entity_poly.pdbx_strand_id
1 'polypeptide(L)'
;TICQLYVRTGEPRFLEFAEEIVRQWETPEGPQLLSKSGVDVGRRFPRPTSNWYGWEQGQKAYEMMSCYEGLLELYRITGKEEYRAAVEATWANILQTEINIAGSGAAMEAWFGGKQLQTLPIYHHQETCVTVTWIKLSQQLLRLTGDARYADAIEQAFYNALLGSMKPDGSDWAKYTPLSGQRLEGSEQCGMGLNCCVASGPRALFTLPQTTVMQAPDGVQVNFYTTGSWKTQAPDGSQVELIQSTNYPVEPEVRITVNPSETTEMAVRVRIPGWSEQTTLKVNGEEQSAPQAGSYARIERVWKAGDTISLTLDLRGRVHRLGQFPEHTAIVRGPIVLARDARLGDPELSAILQPVESAPGFIELKPIEPPAADLWMAFEATFLPEAYTETGPKPIQVLLCDYATAGNTLDGFPFFKVWLPQLINPRTVPQP
;
A
#
# COMPACT_ATOMS: atom_id res chain seq x y z
N THR A 1 -2.18 -3.04 23.15
CA THR A 1 -2.31 -1.66 23.67
C THR A 1 -2.88 -1.72 25.08
N ILE A 2 -2.78 -0.64 25.86
CA ILE A 2 -3.41 -0.56 27.19
C ILE A 2 -4.94 -0.73 27.10
N CYS A 3 -5.56 -0.20 26.04
CA CYS A 3 -6.97 -0.44 25.71
C CYS A 3 -7.32 -1.94 25.61
N GLN A 4 -6.45 -2.74 24.99
CA GLN A 4 -6.64 -4.20 24.90
C GLN A 4 -6.49 -4.90 26.27
N LEU A 5 -5.70 -4.35 27.21
CA LEU A 5 -5.67 -4.85 28.58
C LEU A 5 -7.00 -4.58 29.30
N TYR A 6 -7.56 -3.38 29.15
CA TYR A 6 -8.90 -3.07 29.66
C TYR A 6 -9.96 -4.04 29.11
N VAL A 7 -10.02 -4.23 27.79
CA VAL A 7 -11.01 -5.12 27.14
C VAL A 7 -10.93 -6.56 27.66
N ARG A 8 -9.73 -7.06 27.97
CA ARG A 8 -9.54 -8.45 28.41
C ARG A 8 -9.70 -8.67 29.92
N THR A 9 -9.44 -7.65 30.73
CA THR A 9 -9.41 -7.77 32.19
C THR A 9 -10.59 -7.11 32.87
N GLY A 10 -11.22 -6.12 32.23
CA GLY A 10 -12.23 -5.26 32.82
C GLY A 10 -11.68 -4.30 33.88
N GLU A 11 -10.35 -4.24 34.10
CA GLU A 11 -9.77 -3.41 35.14
C GLU A 11 -9.77 -1.91 34.77
N PRO A 12 -10.50 -1.04 35.49
CA PRO A 12 -10.69 0.37 35.12
C PRO A 12 -9.39 1.18 35.00
N ARG A 13 -8.37 0.86 35.80
CA ARG A 13 -7.07 1.55 35.79
C ARG A 13 -6.41 1.60 34.41
N PHE A 14 -6.67 0.61 33.55
CA PHE A 14 -6.11 0.61 32.19
C PHE A 14 -6.81 1.62 31.30
N LEU A 15 -8.14 1.73 31.39
CA LEU A 15 -8.88 2.75 30.65
C LEU A 15 -8.52 4.15 31.15
N GLU A 16 -8.49 4.36 32.46
CA GLU A 16 -8.08 5.63 33.09
C GLU A 16 -6.67 6.04 32.64
N PHE A 17 -5.73 5.10 32.59
CA PHE A 17 -4.37 5.38 32.13
C PHE A 17 -4.33 5.71 30.62
N ALA A 18 -5.13 5.04 29.79
CA ALA A 18 -5.22 5.37 28.36
C ALA A 18 -5.82 6.77 28.13
N GLU A 19 -6.85 7.14 28.89
CA GLU A 19 -7.43 8.49 28.82
C GLU A 19 -6.47 9.56 29.36
N GLU A 20 -5.71 9.28 30.42
CA GLU A 20 -4.69 10.19 30.92
C GLU A 20 -3.56 10.42 29.90
N ILE A 21 -3.14 9.38 29.16
CA ILE A 21 -2.17 9.54 28.05
C ILE A 21 -2.71 10.52 27.01
N VAL A 22 -3.95 10.37 26.58
CA VAL A 22 -4.58 11.26 25.58
C VAL A 22 -4.74 12.68 26.14
N ARG A 23 -5.10 12.82 27.42
CA ARG A 23 -5.18 14.13 28.09
C ARG A 23 -3.82 14.83 28.13
N GLN A 24 -2.73 14.09 28.38
CA GLN A 24 -1.36 14.61 28.36
C GLN A 24 -0.90 14.99 26.95
N TRP A 25 -1.43 14.35 25.89
CA TRP A 25 -1.10 14.74 24.53
C TRP A 25 -1.54 16.15 24.19
N GLU A 26 -2.68 16.59 24.73
CA GLU A 26 -3.30 17.88 24.40
C GLU A 26 -2.85 19.04 25.30
N THR A 27 -1.83 18.85 26.16
CA THR A 27 -1.20 19.97 26.89
C THR A 27 -0.37 20.85 25.92
N PRO A 28 -0.03 22.11 26.29
CA PRO A 28 0.80 22.98 25.46
C PRO A 28 2.17 22.40 25.11
N GLU A 29 2.74 21.57 25.98
CA GLU A 29 4.01 20.87 25.80
C GLU A 29 3.85 19.51 25.11
N GLY A 30 2.61 19.05 24.91
CA GLY A 30 2.29 17.77 24.31
C GLY A 30 2.29 17.79 22.78
N PRO A 31 2.18 16.61 22.13
CA PRO A 31 2.15 16.49 20.68
C PRO A 31 0.86 17.03 20.02
N GLN A 32 -0.22 17.21 20.77
CA GLN A 32 -1.50 17.77 20.33
C GLN A 32 -2.12 17.02 19.15
N LEU A 33 -2.14 15.68 19.22
CA LEU A 33 -2.52 14.79 18.11
C LEU A 33 -4.01 14.87 17.74
N LEU A 34 -4.89 15.30 18.65
CA LEU A 34 -6.30 15.56 18.37
C LEU A 34 -6.50 16.95 17.77
N SER A 35 -6.03 18.00 18.48
CA SER A 35 -6.22 19.39 18.04
C SER A 35 -5.45 19.76 16.77
N LYS A 36 -4.31 19.11 16.48
CA LYS A 36 -3.56 19.27 15.22
C LYS A 36 -3.99 18.30 14.11
N SER A 37 -5.08 17.57 14.27
CA SER A 37 -5.53 16.60 13.24
C SER A 37 -5.77 17.23 11.85
N GLY A 38 -6.13 18.52 11.80
CA GLY A 38 -6.26 19.30 10.57
C GLY A 38 -4.97 19.95 10.04
N VAL A 39 -3.83 19.75 10.71
CA VAL A 39 -2.53 20.29 10.30
C VAL A 39 -1.73 19.19 9.60
N ASP A 40 -1.08 19.57 8.49
CA ASP A 40 -0.16 18.72 7.73
C ASP A 40 0.88 18.05 8.64
N VAL A 41 0.94 16.72 8.63
CA VAL A 41 1.80 15.91 9.51
C VAL A 41 3.27 16.27 9.42
N GLY A 42 3.75 16.68 8.24
CA GLY A 42 5.12 17.14 8.01
C GLY A 42 5.37 18.60 8.41
N ARG A 43 4.39 19.25 9.05
CA ARG A 43 4.44 20.65 9.52
C ARG A 43 3.91 20.84 10.94
N ARG A 44 3.61 19.77 11.68
CA ARG A 44 3.02 19.85 13.05
C ARG A 44 4.01 20.33 14.10
N PHE A 45 5.30 20.19 13.81
CA PHE A 45 6.40 20.56 14.70
C PHE A 45 7.46 21.34 13.92
N PRO A 46 8.15 22.29 14.58
CA PRO A 46 9.31 22.92 13.98
C PRO A 46 10.41 21.88 13.74
N ARG A 47 11.15 22.01 12.64
CA ARG A 47 12.29 21.14 12.38
C ARG A 47 13.40 21.43 13.41
N PRO A 48 13.95 20.42 14.09
CA PRO A 48 15.01 20.62 15.07
C PRO A 48 16.29 21.09 14.38
N THR A 49 17.06 21.95 15.05
CA THR A 49 18.31 22.50 14.53
C THR A 49 19.54 21.70 14.95
N SER A 50 19.43 20.86 15.98
CA SER A 50 20.58 20.18 16.60
C SER A 50 20.45 18.65 16.64
N ASN A 51 19.30 18.11 17.06
CA ASN A 51 19.09 16.66 17.19
C ASN A 51 17.86 16.19 16.41
N TRP A 52 18.09 15.54 15.27
CA TRP A 52 17.02 15.00 14.41
C TRP A 52 16.17 13.92 15.09
N TYR A 53 16.79 13.10 15.95
CA TYR A 53 16.13 11.98 16.65
C TYR A 53 15.66 12.37 18.06
N GLY A 54 15.62 13.66 18.37
CA GLY A 54 15.11 14.20 19.63
C GLY A 54 13.59 14.33 19.62
N TRP A 55 13.01 14.47 20.81
CA TRP A 55 11.57 14.68 21.00
C TRP A 55 11.06 15.97 20.33
N GLU A 56 11.94 16.96 20.12
CA GLU A 56 11.66 18.22 19.39
C GLU A 56 11.23 17.99 17.93
N GLN A 57 11.65 16.89 17.30
CA GLN A 57 11.24 16.59 15.93
C GLN A 57 9.74 16.35 15.84
N GLY A 58 9.12 15.65 16.80
CA GLY A 58 7.68 15.37 16.91
C GLY A 58 6.98 14.67 15.72
N GLN A 59 7.64 14.56 14.57
CA GLN A 59 7.11 14.10 13.29
C GLN A 59 7.48 12.65 13.00
N LYS A 60 7.88 11.88 14.03
CA LYS A 60 8.32 10.50 13.89
C LYS A 60 7.15 9.61 13.46
N ALA A 61 7.23 9.09 12.25
CA ALA A 61 6.11 8.62 11.47
C ALA A 61 5.43 7.37 12.05
N TYR A 62 6.21 6.32 12.34
CA TYR A 62 5.66 5.07 12.87
C TYR A 62 5.12 5.23 14.31
N GLU A 63 5.76 6.09 15.12
CA GLU A 63 5.33 6.39 16.49
C GLU A 63 3.98 7.13 16.48
N MET A 64 3.87 8.16 15.64
CA MET A 64 2.64 8.92 15.46
C MET A 64 1.48 8.03 15.00
N MET A 65 1.68 7.18 13.99
CA MET A 65 0.63 6.25 13.54
C MET A 65 0.25 5.23 14.61
N SER A 66 1.21 4.76 15.43
CA SER A 66 0.94 3.87 16.56
C SER A 66 0.06 4.53 17.63
N CYS A 67 0.24 5.84 17.88
CA CYS A 67 -0.66 6.62 18.75
C CYS A 67 -2.08 6.67 18.18
N TYR A 68 -2.24 6.87 16.87
CA TYR A 68 -3.56 6.87 16.22
C TYR A 68 -4.25 5.50 16.21
N GLU A 69 -3.52 4.40 16.12
CA GLU A 69 -4.09 3.07 16.39
C GLU A 69 -4.65 2.97 17.81
N GLY A 70 -3.94 3.54 18.80
CA GLY A 70 -4.42 3.63 20.18
C GLY A 70 -5.72 4.43 20.32
N LEU A 71 -5.86 5.54 19.59
CA LEU A 71 -7.08 6.35 19.58
C LEU A 71 -8.27 5.59 18.99
N LEU A 72 -8.08 4.79 17.94
CA LEU A 72 -9.16 3.96 17.40
C LEU A 72 -9.61 2.88 18.38
N GLU A 73 -8.69 2.30 19.16
CA GLU A 73 -9.07 1.37 20.23
C GLU A 73 -9.84 2.08 21.35
N LEU A 74 -9.43 3.29 21.72
CA LEU A 74 -10.12 4.08 22.73
C LEU A 74 -11.51 4.54 22.23
N TYR A 75 -11.64 4.86 20.96
CA TYR A 75 -12.93 5.13 20.31
C TYR A 75 -13.89 3.94 20.45
N ARG A 76 -13.44 2.71 20.17
CA ARG A 76 -14.27 1.51 20.31
C ARG A 76 -14.76 1.28 21.73
N ILE A 77 -13.98 1.67 22.73
CA ILE A 77 -14.33 1.53 24.15
C ILE A 77 -15.29 2.64 24.60
N THR A 78 -15.03 3.88 24.20
CA THR A 78 -15.66 5.08 24.79
C THR A 78 -16.76 5.69 23.93
N GLY A 79 -16.79 5.41 22.62
CA GLY A 79 -17.68 6.06 21.67
C GLY A 79 -17.38 7.53 21.38
N LYS A 80 -16.25 8.07 21.86
CA LYS A 80 -15.88 9.49 21.68
C LYS A 80 -15.48 9.78 20.23
N GLU A 81 -16.40 10.34 19.47
CA GLU A 81 -16.26 10.57 18.02
C GLU A 81 -15.06 11.44 17.63
N GLU A 82 -14.63 12.34 18.52
CA GLU A 82 -13.42 13.17 18.32
C GLU A 82 -12.16 12.33 18.04
N TYR A 83 -12.04 11.14 18.64
CA TYR A 83 -10.91 10.25 18.41
C TYR A 83 -10.94 9.67 17.00
N ARG A 84 -12.11 9.21 16.54
CA ARG A 84 -12.28 8.69 15.18
C ARG A 84 -12.03 9.78 14.15
N ALA A 85 -12.66 10.95 14.33
CA ALA A 85 -12.52 12.08 13.41
C ALA A 85 -11.07 12.54 13.27
N ALA A 86 -10.32 12.62 14.38
CA ALA A 86 -8.91 12.99 14.36
C ALA A 86 -8.04 11.97 13.61
N VAL A 87 -8.32 10.67 13.77
CA VAL A 87 -7.60 9.60 13.07
C VAL A 87 -7.92 9.61 11.58
N GLU A 88 -9.20 9.71 11.18
CA GLU A 88 -9.61 9.76 9.76
C GLU A 88 -9.01 10.98 9.06
N ALA A 89 -9.04 12.17 9.69
CA ALA A 89 -8.42 13.38 9.16
C ALA A 89 -6.91 13.23 8.99
N THR A 90 -6.23 12.65 9.98
CA THR A 90 -4.78 12.45 9.92
C THR A 90 -4.39 11.39 8.89
N TRP A 91 -5.12 10.28 8.80
CA TRP A 91 -4.90 9.26 7.77
C TRP A 91 -5.03 9.84 6.36
N ALA A 92 -6.07 10.65 6.12
CA ALA A 92 -6.28 11.31 4.83
C ALA A 92 -5.12 12.27 4.51
N ASN A 93 -4.65 13.02 5.50
CA ASN A 93 -3.50 13.90 5.33
C ASN A 93 -2.20 13.13 5.02
N ILE A 94 -1.91 12.02 5.72
CA ILE A 94 -0.76 11.16 5.45
C ILE A 94 -0.82 10.60 4.02
N LEU A 95 -1.97 10.05 3.60
CA LEU A 95 -2.16 9.56 2.24
C LEU A 95 -1.92 10.67 1.20
N GLN A 96 -2.37 11.89 1.47
CA GLN A 96 -2.26 13.02 0.55
C GLN A 96 -0.85 13.59 0.45
N THR A 97 -0.09 13.61 1.54
CA THR A 97 1.17 14.39 1.64
C THR A 97 2.42 13.53 1.72
N GLU A 98 2.32 12.30 2.22
CA GLU A 98 3.49 11.47 2.56
C GLU A 98 3.57 10.18 1.75
N ILE A 99 2.45 9.46 1.57
CA ILE A 99 2.46 8.14 0.95
C ILE A 99 2.78 8.23 -0.55
N ASN A 100 3.90 7.62 -0.93
CA ASN A 100 4.46 7.57 -2.27
C ASN A 100 3.84 6.44 -3.12
N ILE A 101 4.32 6.28 -4.35
CA ILE A 101 3.79 5.30 -5.32
C ILE A 101 3.88 3.84 -4.83
N ALA A 102 4.84 3.50 -3.97
CA ALA A 102 5.02 2.17 -3.39
C ALA A 102 4.21 1.94 -2.10
N GLY A 103 3.39 2.90 -1.67
CA GLY A 103 2.54 2.76 -0.47
C GLY A 103 3.29 2.95 0.86
N SER A 104 4.42 3.66 0.86
CA SER A 104 5.15 4.06 2.07
C SER A 104 5.59 5.52 2.00
N GLY A 105 6.31 6.03 2.99
CA GLY A 105 6.75 7.42 3.06
C GLY A 105 7.75 7.66 4.19
N ALA A 106 7.90 8.92 4.59
CA ALA A 106 8.89 9.38 5.57
C ALA A 106 10.37 9.28 5.11
N ALA A 107 11.19 10.16 5.66
CA ALA A 107 12.64 10.17 5.48
C ALA A 107 13.29 10.29 6.85
N MET A 108 14.31 9.46 7.11
CA MET A 108 14.91 9.35 8.44
C MET A 108 13.83 9.20 9.54
N GLU A 109 12.87 8.31 9.30
CA GLU A 109 11.78 7.97 10.22
C GLU A 109 10.74 9.09 10.46
N ALA A 110 10.84 10.24 9.78
CA ALA A 110 9.95 11.40 9.99
C ALA A 110 9.21 11.89 8.74
N TRP A 111 8.02 12.44 8.95
CA TRP A 111 7.21 13.10 7.91
C TRP A 111 7.88 14.36 7.37
N PHE A 112 7.81 14.59 6.05
CA PHE A 112 8.55 15.67 5.40
C PHE A 112 7.89 16.21 4.12
N GLY A 113 6.68 15.76 3.77
CA GLY A 113 6.01 16.03 2.50
C GLY A 113 6.50 15.13 1.37
N GLY A 114 6.80 13.86 1.69
CA GLY A 114 7.54 12.97 0.79
C GLY A 114 6.85 12.64 -0.54
N LYS A 115 5.51 12.74 -0.61
CA LYS A 115 4.76 12.35 -1.81
C LYS A 115 5.13 13.18 -3.04
N GLN A 116 5.35 14.49 -2.89
CA GLN A 116 5.71 15.37 -4.01
C GLN A 116 7.21 15.30 -4.35
N LEU A 117 8.03 14.76 -3.45
CA LEU A 117 9.48 14.69 -3.58
C LEU A 117 9.98 13.30 -3.99
N GLN A 118 9.08 12.34 -4.20
CA GLN A 118 9.41 10.92 -4.39
C GLN A 118 10.25 10.60 -5.66
N THR A 119 10.37 11.55 -6.58
CA THR A 119 11.26 11.44 -7.77
C THR A 119 12.70 11.87 -7.47
N LEU A 120 12.96 12.49 -6.32
CA LEU A 120 14.26 12.99 -5.90
C LEU A 120 15.03 11.93 -5.08
N PRO A 121 16.38 12.02 -5.04
CA PRO A 121 17.19 11.20 -4.14
C PRO A 121 16.96 11.62 -2.68
N ILE A 122 16.14 10.85 -1.96
CA ILE A 122 15.79 11.10 -0.56
C ILE A 122 16.68 10.26 0.35
N TYR A 123 17.32 10.91 1.33
CA TYR A 123 18.15 10.24 2.33
C TYR A 123 17.29 9.41 3.28
N HIS A 124 17.63 8.13 3.47
CA HIS A 124 16.92 7.20 4.36
C HIS A 124 15.39 7.18 4.13
N HIS A 125 14.99 7.01 2.88
CA HIS A 125 13.59 7.02 2.46
C HIS A 125 12.88 5.72 2.86
N GLN A 126 11.62 5.85 3.30
CA GLN A 126 10.65 4.77 3.51
C GLN A 126 11.15 3.63 4.40
N GLU A 127 11.15 3.92 5.69
CA GLU A 127 11.46 2.93 6.70
C GLU A 127 10.38 1.82 6.75
N THR A 128 10.79 0.56 6.88
CA THR A 128 9.87 -0.59 6.97
C THR A 128 8.86 -0.47 8.12
N CYS A 129 9.27 0.07 9.29
CA CYS A 129 8.34 0.32 10.40
C CYS A 129 7.21 1.30 10.04
N VAL A 130 7.49 2.29 9.18
CA VAL A 130 6.48 3.23 8.68
C VAL A 130 5.49 2.50 7.76
N THR A 131 5.98 1.66 6.85
CA THR A 131 5.11 0.80 6.02
C THR A 131 4.20 -0.09 6.87
N VAL A 132 4.77 -0.76 7.88
CA VAL A 132 4.03 -1.66 8.78
C VAL A 132 2.93 -0.92 9.54
N THR A 133 3.25 0.24 10.11
CA THR A 133 2.27 1.03 10.88
C THR A 133 1.23 1.70 9.99
N TRP A 134 1.56 2.05 8.75
CA TRP A 134 0.58 2.49 7.74
C TRP A 134 -0.44 1.41 7.39
N ILE A 135 0.04 0.17 7.16
CA ILE A 135 -0.83 -1.00 6.93
C ILE A 135 -1.73 -1.24 8.14
N LYS A 136 -1.17 -1.24 9.36
CA LYS A 136 -1.94 -1.48 10.58
C LYS A 136 -2.99 -0.39 10.82
N LEU A 137 -2.63 0.89 10.68
CA LEU A 137 -3.58 1.99 10.83
C LEU A 137 -4.72 1.91 9.82
N SER A 138 -4.39 1.66 8.55
CA SER A 138 -5.37 1.45 7.48
C SER A 138 -6.26 0.23 7.79
N GLN A 139 -5.70 -0.84 8.34
CA GLN A 139 -6.47 -2.03 8.73
C GLN A 139 -7.47 -1.72 9.85
N GLN A 140 -7.08 -0.90 10.85
CA GLN A 140 -7.99 -0.50 11.91
C GLN A 140 -9.18 0.31 11.38
N LEU A 141 -8.93 1.21 10.43
CA LEU A 141 -9.98 1.99 9.77
C LEU A 141 -10.84 1.14 8.83
N LEU A 142 -10.25 0.19 8.10
CA LEU A 142 -10.99 -0.80 7.29
C LEU A 142 -11.95 -1.61 8.16
N ARG A 143 -11.48 -2.15 9.29
CA ARG A 143 -12.32 -2.90 10.23
C ARG A 143 -13.44 -2.06 10.84
N LEU A 144 -13.20 -0.76 11.00
CA LEU A 144 -14.17 0.15 11.62
C LEU A 144 -15.25 0.60 10.65
N THR A 145 -14.87 0.87 9.40
CA THR A 145 -15.72 1.58 8.43
C THR A 145 -16.21 0.69 7.29
N GLY A 146 -15.47 -0.39 6.99
CA GLY A 146 -15.67 -1.19 5.80
C GLY A 146 -15.34 -0.47 4.49
N ASP A 147 -14.70 0.70 4.50
CA ASP A 147 -14.43 1.52 3.30
C ASP A 147 -13.24 1.00 2.48
N ALA A 148 -13.43 0.93 1.15
CA ALA A 148 -12.51 0.32 0.20
C ALA A 148 -11.17 1.07 0.13
N ARG A 149 -11.15 2.37 0.39
CA ARG A 149 -9.92 3.20 0.31
C ARG A 149 -8.83 2.70 1.26
N TYR A 150 -9.23 2.14 2.40
CA TYR A 150 -8.30 1.61 3.39
C TYR A 150 -7.73 0.27 2.92
N ALA A 151 -8.54 -0.56 2.27
CA ALA A 151 -8.06 -1.79 1.63
C ALA A 151 -7.12 -1.49 0.45
N ASP A 152 -7.42 -0.46 -0.35
CA ASP A 152 -6.53 -0.01 -1.44
C ASP A 152 -5.17 0.45 -0.91
N ALA A 153 -5.15 1.21 0.19
CA ALA A 153 -3.90 1.65 0.83
C ALA A 153 -3.08 0.47 1.39
N ILE A 154 -3.75 -0.53 1.98
CA ILE A 154 -3.11 -1.76 2.44
C ILE A 154 -2.53 -2.53 1.25
N GLU A 155 -3.32 -2.74 0.20
CA GLU A 155 -2.90 -3.50 -1.00
C GLU A 155 -1.68 -2.87 -1.67
N GLN A 156 -1.70 -1.54 -1.85
CA GLN A 156 -0.57 -0.80 -2.41
C GLN A 156 0.69 -0.98 -1.56
N ALA A 157 0.61 -0.77 -0.25
CA ALA A 157 1.76 -0.89 0.64
C ALA A 157 2.27 -2.34 0.74
N PHE A 158 1.36 -3.31 0.77
CA PHE A 158 1.68 -4.73 0.93
C PHE A 158 2.48 -5.25 -0.25
N TYR A 159 1.94 -5.12 -1.47
CA TYR A 159 2.58 -5.68 -2.66
C TYR A 159 3.85 -4.94 -3.10
N ASN A 160 4.09 -3.73 -2.58
CA ASN A 160 5.24 -2.92 -2.96
C ASN A 160 6.21 -2.73 -1.78
N ALA A 161 6.04 -1.70 -0.96
CA ALA A 161 7.00 -1.36 0.08
C ALA A 161 7.22 -2.48 1.11
N LEU A 162 6.19 -3.22 1.51
CA LEU A 162 6.33 -4.28 2.50
C LEU A 162 7.09 -5.48 1.93
N LEU A 163 6.59 -6.10 0.86
CA LEU A 163 7.30 -7.22 0.23
C LEU A 163 8.68 -6.81 -0.28
N GLY A 164 8.83 -5.56 -0.74
CA GLY A 164 10.12 -5.02 -1.13
C GLY A 164 11.13 -4.85 0.02
N SER A 165 10.64 -4.73 1.25
CA SER A 165 11.52 -4.70 2.42
C SER A 165 11.96 -6.07 2.89
N MET A 166 11.39 -7.17 2.40
CA MET A 166 11.70 -8.53 2.82
C MET A 166 12.68 -9.19 1.85
N LYS A 167 13.72 -9.86 2.33
CA LYS A 167 14.55 -10.70 1.46
C LYS A 167 13.71 -11.81 0.78
N PRO A 168 14.10 -12.31 -0.40
CA PRO A 168 13.32 -13.34 -1.11
C PRO A 168 13.03 -14.61 -0.29
N ASP A 169 13.96 -15.02 0.58
CA ASP A 169 13.80 -16.18 1.47
C ASP A 169 13.17 -15.84 2.83
N GLY A 170 12.84 -14.57 3.07
CA GLY A 170 12.29 -14.08 4.34
C GLY A 170 13.27 -14.06 5.51
N SER A 171 14.57 -14.27 5.27
CA SER A 171 15.60 -14.35 6.33
C SER A 171 15.89 -13.01 7.01
N ASP A 172 15.71 -11.90 6.29
CA ASP A 172 15.98 -10.56 6.80
C ASP A 172 15.08 -9.49 6.15
N TRP A 173 15.11 -8.29 6.72
CA TRP A 173 14.34 -7.14 6.31
C TRP A 173 15.22 -5.89 6.18
N ALA A 174 15.10 -5.19 5.05
CA ALA A 174 15.71 -3.89 4.86
C ALA A 174 15.14 -2.88 5.86
N LYS A 175 15.99 -1.98 6.37
CA LYS A 175 15.50 -0.84 7.15
C LYS A 175 14.82 0.19 6.25
N TYR A 176 15.42 0.50 5.10
CA TYR A 176 14.94 1.50 4.15
C TYR A 176 14.87 0.89 2.74
N THR A 177 13.78 1.16 2.01
CA THR A 177 13.55 0.62 0.67
C THR A 177 13.44 1.73 -0.37
N PRO A 178 14.52 2.31 -0.92
CA PRO A 178 14.36 3.49 -1.78
C PRO A 178 13.53 3.22 -3.06
N LEU A 179 13.11 4.29 -3.77
CA LEU A 179 12.49 4.17 -5.10
C LEU A 179 13.52 4.11 -6.25
N SER A 180 14.80 4.37 -5.93
CA SER A 180 15.93 4.16 -6.81
C SER A 180 17.19 3.99 -5.97
N GLY A 181 18.05 3.04 -6.34
CA GLY A 181 19.26 2.72 -5.58
C GLY A 181 19.40 1.22 -5.37
N GLN A 182 19.86 0.85 -4.18
CA GLN A 182 20.06 -0.54 -3.74
C GLN A 182 19.22 -0.82 -2.49
N ARG A 183 19.01 -2.09 -2.18
CA ARG A 183 18.44 -2.54 -0.92
C ARG A 183 19.52 -3.10 -0.03
N LEU A 184 19.57 -2.66 1.21
CA LEU A 184 20.59 -3.06 2.18
C LEU A 184 19.90 -3.59 3.44
N GLU A 185 20.56 -4.54 4.09
CA GLU A 185 20.20 -5.00 5.43
C GLU A 185 20.23 -3.82 6.41
N GLY A 186 19.32 -3.82 7.38
CA GLY A 186 19.30 -2.78 8.40
C GLY A 186 20.38 -3.03 9.46
N SER A 187 21.10 -1.98 9.86
CA SER A 187 22.08 -2.05 10.94
C SER A 187 21.44 -2.48 12.27
N GLU A 188 22.14 -3.32 13.04
CA GLU A 188 21.76 -3.70 14.41
C GLU A 188 21.44 -2.47 15.29
N GLN A 189 20.45 -2.61 16.17
CA GLN A 189 20.07 -1.58 17.14
C GLN A 189 20.09 -2.14 18.57
N CYS A 190 20.47 -1.28 19.52
CA CYS A 190 20.38 -1.53 20.96
C CYS A 190 21.12 -2.79 21.47
N GLY A 191 22.11 -3.30 20.73
CA GLY A 191 22.86 -4.51 21.11
C GLY A 191 22.03 -5.80 21.07
N MET A 192 20.92 -5.82 20.31
CA MET A 192 19.99 -6.95 20.24
C MET A 192 20.27 -7.92 19.09
N GLY A 193 21.32 -7.72 18.31
CA GLY A 193 21.61 -8.49 17.09
C GLY A 193 20.60 -8.30 15.95
N LEU A 194 19.65 -7.37 16.10
CA LEU A 194 18.59 -7.07 15.14
C LEU A 194 18.16 -5.60 15.23
N ASN A 195 17.33 -5.16 14.29
CA ASN A 195 16.71 -3.84 14.30
C ASN A 195 15.18 -3.93 14.38
N CYS A 196 14.51 -2.80 14.64
CA CYS A 196 13.06 -2.74 14.78
C CYS A 196 12.30 -3.22 13.53
N CYS A 197 12.87 -3.07 12.33
CA CYS A 197 12.28 -3.46 11.06
C CYS A 197 12.22 -4.98 10.92
N VAL A 198 13.28 -5.69 11.30
CA VAL A 198 13.31 -7.17 11.33
C VAL A 198 12.24 -7.73 12.26
N ALA A 199 11.98 -7.07 13.39
CA ALA A 199 10.91 -7.47 14.31
C ALA A 199 9.50 -7.03 13.84
N SER A 200 9.41 -6.00 13.00
CA SER A 200 8.13 -5.38 12.61
C SER A 200 7.58 -5.88 11.28
N GLY A 201 8.43 -6.07 10.28
CA GLY A 201 8.08 -6.52 8.94
C GLY A 201 7.18 -7.77 8.94
N PRO A 202 7.58 -8.86 9.62
CA PRO A 202 6.78 -10.08 9.68
C PRO A 202 5.37 -9.85 10.22
N ARG A 203 5.18 -8.92 11.16
CA ARG A 203 3.86 -8.65 11.76
C ARG A 203 2.84 -8.14 10.73
N ALA A 204 3.27 -7.37 9.74
CA ALA A 204 2.39 -6.89 8.67
C ALA A 204 1.99 -7.99 7.67
N LEU A 205 2.81 -9.04 7.48
CA LEU A 205 2.40 -10.19 6.67
C LEU A 205 1.15 -10.86 7.27
N PHE A 206 1.12 -10.98 8.59
CA PHE A 206 0.02 -11.61 9.33
C PHE A 206 -1.22 -10.73 9.48
N THR A 207 -1.18 -9.45 9.09
CA THR A 207 -2.39 -8.62 9.11
C THR A 207 -3.34 -8.98 7.97
N LEU A 208 -2.83 -9.28 6.77
CA LEU A 208 -3.67 -9.46 5.58
C LEU A 208 -4.75 -10.55 5.75
N PRO A 209 -4.44 -11.78 6.22
CA PRO A 209 -5.43 -12.85 6.33
C PRO A 209 -6.61 -12.53 7.26
N GLN A 210 -6.38 -11.68 8.28
CA GLN A 210 -7.40 -11.29 9.25
C GLN A 210 -8.47 -10.37 8.66
N THR A 211 -8.17 -9.74 7.53
CA THR A 211 -9.06 -8.79 6.86
C THR A 211 -9.30 -9.14 5.40
N THR A 212 -8.86 -10.31 4.91
CA THR A 212 -9.19 -10.78 3.56
C THR A 212 -10.69 -10.95 3.38
N VAL A 213 -11.34 -11.58 4.35
CA VAL A 213 -12.79 -11.69 4.44
C VAL A 213 -13.21 -11.23 5.84
N MET A 214 -14.17 -10.32 5.91
CA MET A 214 -14.73 -9.79 7.16
C MET A 214 -16.24 -10.02 7.20
N GLN A 215 -16.80 -10.08 8.40
CA GLN A 215 -18.24 -9.97 8.58
C GLN A 215 -18.68 -8.53 8.28
N ALA A 216 -19.85 -8.40 7.67
CA ALA A 216 -20.55 -7.15 7.47
C ALA A 216 -21.95 -7.23 8.10
N PRO A 217 -22.61 -6.09 8.42
CA PRO A 217 -23.92 -6.11 9.07
C PRO A 217 -25.01 -6.91 8.32
N ASP A 218 -24.91 -6.99 6.99
CA ASP A 218 -25.87 -7.66 6.10
C ASP A 218 -25.27 -8.88 5.38
N GLY A 219 -24.10 -9.37 5.81
CA GLY A 219 -23.44 -10.51 5.18
C GLY A 219 -21.93 -10.51 5.35
N VAL A 220 -21.21 -10.59 4.24
CA VAL A 220 -19.76 -10.75 4.22
C VAL A 220 -19.09 -9.75 3.29
N GLN A 221 -17.86 -9.38 3.60
CA GLN A 221 -17.06 -8.43 2.84
C GLN A 221 -15.70 -9.02 2.48
N VAL A 222 -15.41 -9.12 1.19
CA VAL A 222 -14.14 -9.59 0.63
C VAL A 222 -13.29 -8.38 0.25
N ASN A 223 -12.18 -8.19 0.95
CA ASN A 223 -11.28 -7.05 0.76
C ASN A 223 -10.05 -7.41 -0.09
N PHE A 224 -9.50 -8.61 0.06
CA PHE A 224 -8.26 -8.99 -0.64
C PHE A 224 -8.47 -10.27 -1.44
N TYR A 225 -7.73 -10.40 -2.53
CA TYR A 225 -7.79 -11.57 -3.41
C TYR A 225 -6.52 -12.37 -3.26
N THR A 226 -6.68 -13.61 -2.82
CA THR A 226 -5.60 -14.58 -2.66
C THR A 226 -6.24 -15.96 -2.63
N THR A 227 -5.52 -16.98 -3.09
CA THR A 227 -6.01 -18.36 -2.97
C THR A 227 -6.13 -18.76 -1.50
N GLY A 228 -7.26 -19.37 -1.12
CA GLY A 228 -7.51 -19.82 0.26
C GLY A 228 -8.98 -20.07 0.58
N SER A 229 -9.27 -20.38 1.85
CA SER A 229 -10.62 -20.55 2.38
C SER A 229 -10.80 -19.74 3.68
N TRP A 230 -11.94 -19.05 3.79
CA TRP A 230 -12.31 -18.25 4.96
C TRP A 230 -13.68 -18.67 5.47
N LYS A 231 -13.75 -19.02 6.76
CA LYS A 231 -15.00 -19.39 7.43
C LYS A 231 -15.49 -18.21 8.28
N THR A 232 -16.77 -17.92 8.15
CA THR A 232 -17.45 -16.82 8.85
C THR A 232 -18.93 -17.15 9.06
N GLN A 233 -19.72 -16.19 9.51
CA GLN A 233 -21.15 -16.36 9.75
C GLN A 233 -21.95 -15.30 9.01
N ALA A 234 -23.07 -15.72 8.42
CA ALA A 234 -24.11 -14.85 7.89
C ALA A 234 -24.88 -14.15 9.03
N PRO A 235 -25.70 -13.12 8.75
CA PRO A 235 -26.44 -12.38 9.78
C PRO A 235 -27.43 -13.23 10.59
N ASP A 236 -27.92 -14.32 10.01
CA ASP A 236 -28.80 -15.31 10.64
C ASP A 236 -28.05 -16.31 11.55
N GLY A 237 -26.71 -16.23 11.61
CA GLY A 237 -25.84 -17.14 12.35
C GLY A 237 -25.40 -18.39 11.57
N SER A 238 -25.89 -18.59 10.34
CA SER A 238 -25.48 -19.70 9.47
C SER A 238 -23.99 -19.61 9.16
N GLN A 239 -23.27 -20.74 9.22
CA GLN A 239 -21.85 -20.77 8.83
C GLN A 239 -21.73 -20.59 7.32
N VAL A 240 -20.77 -19.79 6.88
CA VAL A 240 -20.44 -19.56 5.47
C VAL A 240 -18.95 -19.72 5.26
N GLU A 241 -18.57 -20.52 4.27
CA GLU A 241 -17.20 -20.63 3.78
C GLU A 241 -17.08 -19.90 2.44
N LEU A 242 -16.06 -19.04 2.31
CA LEU A 242 -15.68 -18.41 1.06
C LEU A 242 -14.36 -19.02 0.60
N ILE A 243 -14.35 -19.65 -0.58
CA ILE A 243 -13.16 -20.25 -1.17
C ILE A 243 -12.73 -19.38 -2.35
N GLN A 244 -11.54 -18.79 -2.28
CA GLN A 244 -10.98 -18.02 -3.37
C GLN A 244 -9.95 -18.83 -4.14
N SER A 245 -9.98 -18.75 -5.47
CA SER A 245 -9.00 -19.32 -6.39
C SER A 245 -8.61 -18.25 -7.41
N THR A 246 -7.33 -17.90 -7.42
CA THR A 246 -6.79 -16.82 -8.26
C THR A 246 -5.26 -16.89 -8.31
N ASN A 247 -4.69 -16.40 -9.41
CA ASN A 247 -3.27 -16.07 -9.54
C ASN A 247 -3.03 -14.54 -9.44
N TYR A 248 -3.99 -13.79 -8.90
CA TYR A 248 -3.87 -12.36 -8.65
C TYR A 248 -2.67 -12.06 -7.71
N PRO A 249 -1.87 -11.01 -7.98
CA PRO A 249 -2.02 -9.99 -9.03
C PRO A 249 -1.27 -10.28 -10.34
N VAL A 250 -0.77 -11.51 -10.55
CA VAL A 250 -0.17 -11.90 -11.84
C VAL A 250 -1.25 -11.89 -12.92
N GLU A 251 -2.37 -12.56 -12.65
CA GLU A 251 -3.53 -12.66 -13.53
C GLU A 251 -4.73 -11.85 -13.02
N PRO A 252 -5.60 -11.35 -13.92
CA PRO A 252 -6.75 -10.53 -13.55
C PRO A 252 -7.94 -11.34 -12.99
N GLU A 253 -7.98 -12.65 -13.20
CA GLU A 253 -9.12 -13.49 -12.84
C GLU A 253 -9.15 -13.83 -11.34
N VAL A 254 -10.29 -13.57 -10.71
CA VAL A 254 -10.59 -14.01 -9.35
C VAL A 254 -11.87 -14.81 -9.35
N ARG A 255 -11.85 -16.01 -8.77
CA ARG A 255 -13.05 -16.81 -8.51
C ARG A 255 -13.26 -16.95 -7.02
N ILE A 256 -14.48 -16.66 -6.56
CA ILE A 256 -14.91 -16.81 -5.17
C ILE A 256 -16.10 -17.77 -5.16
N THR A 257 -15.96 -18.92 -4.53
CA THR A 257 -17.05 -19.86 -4.27
C THR A 257 -17.66 -19.56 -2.91
N VAL A 258 -18.98 -19.44 -2.86
CA VAL A 258 -19.75 -19.17 -1.63
C VAL A 258 -20.42 -20.48 -1.19
N ASN A 259 -20.03 -20.98 -0.02
CA ASN A 259 -20.47 -22.24 0.55
C ASN A 259 -21.14 -22.02 1.91
N PRO A 260 -22.41 -21.59 1.93
CA PRO A 260 -23.15 -21.54 3.18
C PRO A 260 -23.56 -22.97 3.60
N SER A 261 -23.58 -23.21 4.91
CA SER A 261 -23.97 -24.49 5.53
C SER A 261 -25.45 -24.82 5.29
N GLU A 262 -26.28 -23.79 5.19
CA GLU A 262 -27.68 -23.86 4.78
C GLU A 262 -27.95 -22.80 3.71
N THR A 263 -29.02 -22.95 2.93
CA THR A 263 -29.40 -21.90 1.96
C THR A 263 -29.78 -20.65 2.73
N THR A 264 -29.08 -19.53 2.50
CA THR A 264 -29.27 -18.28 3.27
C THR A 264 -29.26 -17.06 2.36
N GLU A 265 -30.03 -16.04 2.72
CA GLU A 265 -30.07 -14.75 2.06
C GLU A 265 -29.09 -13.80 2.73
N MET A 266 -28.13 -13.27 1.97
CA MET A 266 -27.16 -12.30 2.49
C MET A 266 -26.51 -11.50 1.34
N ALA A 267 -25.89 -10.38 1.70
CA ALA A 267 -25.01 -9.64 0.81
C ALA A 267 -23.59 -10.21 0.82
N VAL A 268 -23.04 -10.50 -0.36
CA VAL A 268 -21.59 -10.67 -0.55
C VAL A 268 -21.06 -9.39 -1.17
N ARG A 269 -20.25 -8.65 -0.42
CA ARG A 269 -19.61 -7.40 -0.85
C ARG A 269 -18.20 -7.73 -1.33
N VAL A 270 -17.92 -7.56 -2.61
CA VAL A 270 -16.57 -7.74 -3.16
C VAL A 270 -15.96 -6.37 -3.46
N ARG A 271 -14.77 -6.08 -2.91
CA ARG A 271 -14.08 -4.82 -3.23
C ARG A 271 -13.91 -4.71 -4.73
N ILE A 272 -13.97 -3.51 -5.30
CA ILE A 272 -13.42 -3.21 -6.63
C ILE A 272 -12.29 -2.21 -6.38
N PRO A 273 -11.01 -2.58 -6.63
CA PRO A 273 -9.89 -1.69 -6.37
C PRO A 273 -10.04 -0.35 -7.08
N GLY A 274 -9.64 0.76 -6.45
CA GLY A 274 -9.77 2.11 -7.01
C GLY A 274 -9.08 2.32 -8.36
N TRP A 275 -8.08 1.50 -8.68
CA TRP A 275 -7.36 1.53 -9.96
C TRP A 275 -8.02 0.70 -11.07
N SER A 276 -9.04 -0.11 -10.75
CA SER A 276 -9.60 -1.11 -11.67
C SER A 276 -10.85 -0.59 -12.40
N GLU A 277 -10.64 0.24 -13.43
CA GLU A 277 -11.73 0.97 -14.11
C GLU A 277 -12.59 0.10 -15.01
N GLN A 278 -12.04 -0.98 -15.58
CA GLN A 278 -12.73 -1.91 -16.49
C GLN A 278 -12.87 -3.31 -15.86
N THR A 279 -13.62 -3.39 -14.75
CA THR A 279 -13.89 -4.67 -14.09
C THR A 279 -15.13 -5.35 -14.65
N THR A 280 -15.04 -6.65 -14.96
CA THR A 280 -16.21 -7.50 -15.23
C THR A 280 -16.56 -8.31 -13.99
N LEU A 281 -17.85 -8.40 -13.67
CA LEU A 281 -18.39 -9.20 -12.56
C LEU A 281 -19.43 -10.19 -13.10
N LYS A 282 -19.30 -11.47 -12.71
CA LYS A 282 -20.27 -12.52 -13.02
C LYS A 282 -20.69 -13.26 -11.76
N VAL A 283 -21.95 -13.66 -11.69
CA VAL A 283 -22.48 -14.54 -10.64
C VAL A 283 -23.07 -15.78 -11.31
N ASN A 284 -22.56 -16.97 -10.95
CA ASN A 284 -22.92 -18.24 -11.61
C ASN A 284 -22.80 -18.21 -13.15
N GLY A 285 -21.81 -17.46 -13.65
CA GLY A 285 -21.56 -17.30 -15.10
C GLY A 285 -22.39 -16.20 -15.77
N GLU A 286 -23.41 -15.64 -15.09
CA GLU A 286 -24.23 -14.55 -15.62
C GLU A 286 -23.60 -13.19 -15.31
N GLU A 287 -23.41 -12.38 -16.34
CA GLU A 287 -22.82 -11.05 -16.23
C GLU A 287 -23.72 -10.09 -15.47
N GLN A 288 -23.12 -9.35 -14.53
CA GLN A 288 -23.77 -8.35 -13.72
C GLN A 288 -23.46 -6.94 -14.26
N SER A 289 -24.14 -5.91 -13.76
CA SER A 289 -23.79 -4.52 -14.07
C SER A 289 -22.33 -4.24 -13.72
N ALA A 290 -21.64 -3.49 -14.58
CA ALA A 290 -20.26 -3.09 -14.37
C ALA A 290 -20.14 -2.38 -13.00
N PRO A 291 -19.29 -2.89 -12.10
CA PRO A 291 -19.21 -2.35 -10.76
C PRO A 291 -18.32 -1.10 -10.73
N GLN A 292 -18.52 -0.23 -9.74
CA GLN A 292 -17.78 1.03 -9.62
C GLN A 292 -16.41 0.82 -8.97
N ALA A 293 -15.34 1.34 -9.57
CA ALA A 293 -14.00 1.35 -8.99
C ALA A 293 -13.95 2.12 -7.66
N GLY A 294 -13.15 1.64 -6.71
CA GLY A 294 -12.97 2.26 -5.39
C GLY A 294 -14.17 2.07 -4.45
N SER A 295 -14.99 1.04 -4.72
CA SER A 295 -16.19 0.73 -3.94
C SER A 295 -16.28 -0.77 -3.64
N TYR A 296 -17.39 -1.23 -3.05
CA TYR A 296 -17.72 -2.64 -2.98
C TYR A 296 -18.92 -2.93 -3.87
N ALA A 297 -18.79 -3.89 -4.79
CA ALA A 297 -19.93 -4.46 -5.49
C ALA A 297 -20.73 -5.32 -4.50
N ARG A 298 -21.95 -4.88 -4.20
CA ARG A 298 -22.85 -5.54 -3.25
C ARG A 298 -23.77 -6.50 -4.01
N ILE A 299 -23.63 -7.80 -3.77
CA ILE A 299 -24.43 -8.85 -4.41
C ILE A 299 -25.33 -9.47 -3.36
N GLU A 300 -26.60 -9.07 -3.34
CA GLU A 300 -27.62 -9.56 -2.41
C GLU A 300 -28.50 -10.59 -3.10
N ARG A 301 -28.50 -11.81 -2.56
CA ARG A 301 -29.31 -12.93 -3.06
C ARG A 301 -29.40 -14.06 -2.04
N VAL A 302 -30.22 -15.04 -2.37
CA VAL A 302 -30.20 -16.36 -1.73
C VAL A 302 -29.03 -17.16 -2.28
N TRP A 303 -28.09 -17.51 -1.41
CA TRP A 303 -26.87 -18.27 -1.72
C TRP A 303 -27.06 -19.75 -1.40
N LYS A 304 -26.56 -20.61 -2.28
CA LYS A 304 -26.47 -22.06 -2.10
C LYS A 304 -25.01 -22.50 -2.18
N ALA A 305 -24.69 -23.62 -1.55
CA ALA A 305 -23.35 -24.19 -1.65
C ALA A 305 -22.93 -24.42 -3.10
N GLY A 306 -21.75 -23.92 -3.46
CA GLY A 306 -21.19 -23.98 -4.80
C GLY A 306 -21.52 -22.80 -5.70
N ASP A 307 -22.33 -21.83 -5.26
CA ASP A 307 -22.53 -20.59 -6.00
C ASP A 307 -21.18 -19.85 -6.16
N THR A 308 -21.00 -19.15 -7.28
CA THR A 308 -19.73 -18.53 -7.65
C THR A 308 -19.88 -17.07 -8.01
N ILE A 309 -18.89 -16.28 -7.58
CA ILE A 309 -18.64 -14.92 -8.04
C ILE A 309 -17.33 -14.96 -8.81
N SER A 310 -17.30 -14.39 -10.00
CA SER A 310 -16.08 -14.28 -10.81
C SER A 310 -15.84 -12.82 -11.17
N LEU A 311 -14.60 -12.38 -11.00
CA LEU A 311 -14.13 -11.05 -11.37
C LEU A 311 -13.02 -11.17 -12.42
N THR A 312 -12.99 -10.24 -13.35
CA THR A 312 -11.82 -9.96 -14.19
C THR A 312 -11.43 -8.51 -13.97
N LEU A 313 -10.30 -8.29 -13.30
CA LEU A 313 -9.81 -6.97 -12.91
C LEU A 313 -9.01 -6.32 -14.05
N ASP A 314 -9.07 -5.00 -14.13
CA ASP A 314 -8.34 -4.20 -15.13
C ASP A 314 -6.84 -4.05 -14.78
N LEU A 315 -6.02 -5.00 -15.21
CA LEU A 315 -4.56 -4.98 -15.02
C LEU A 315 -3.80 -4.29 -16.18
N ARG A 316 -4.40 -3.31 -16.88
CA ARG A 316 -3.67 -2.53 -17.88
C ARG A 316 -2.49 -1.77 -17.26
N GLY A 317 -1.41 -1.60 -18.02
CA GLY A 317 -0.28 -0.79 -17.61
C GLY A 317 -0.65 0.69 -17.59
N ARG A 318 -0.42 1.37 -16.47
CA ARG A 318 -0.73 2.78 -16.25
C ARG A 318 0.55 3.59 -16.12
N VAL A 319 0.61 4.73 -16.80
CA VAL A 319 1.73 5.68 -16.74
C VAL A 319 1.40 6.77 -15.73
N HIS A 320 2.08 6.75 -14.59
CA HIS A 320 2.03 7.80 -13.58
C HIS A 320 3.07 8.87 -13.88
N ARG A 321 2.70 10.14 -13.73
CA ARG A 321 3.58 11.30 -13.97
C ARG A 321 3.72 12.15 -12.72
N LEU A 322 4.94 12.65 -12.49
CA LEU A 322 5.21 13.58 -11.40
C LEU A 322 6.34 14.57 -11.77
N GLY A 323 6.21 15.80 -11.29
CA GLY A 323 7.15 16.88 -11.62
C GLY A 323 6.83 17.52 -12.98
N GLN A 324 7.53 18.61 -13.29
CA GLN A 324 7.37 19.35 -14.55
C GLN A 324 8.72 19.58 -15.25
N PHE A 325 9.79 19.86 -14.50
CA PHE A 325 11.12 20.18 -15.03
C PHE A 325 12.25 19.48 -14.26
N PRO A 326 12.60 18.23 -14.61
CA PRO A 326 11.92 17.36 -15.57
C PRO A 326 10.66 16.70 -14.99
N GLU A 327 9.70 16.39 -15.85
CA GLU A 327 8.67 15.37 -15.55
C GLU A 327 9.34 14.00 -15.40
N HIS A 328 8.80 13.15 -14.53
CA HIS A 328 9.20 11.77 -14.38
C HIS A 328 7.99 10.87 -14.58
N THR A 329 8.20 9.70 -15.17
CA THR A 329 7.16 8.68 -15.34
C THR A 329 7.47 7.43 -14.52
N ALA A 330 6.46 6.82 -13.91
CA ALA A 330 6.52 5.48 -13.34
C ALA A 330 5.42 4.62 -13.94
N ILE A 331 5.64 3.32 -14.04
CA ILE A 331 4.68 2.37 -14.62
C ILE A 331 4.09 1.52 -13.50
N VAL A 332 2.78 1.33 -13.51
CA VAL A 332 2.05 0.53 -12.52
C VAL A 332 1.11 -0.43 -13.24
N ARG A 333 1.03 -1.68 -12.80
CA ARG A 333 0.12 -2.71 -13.30
C ARG A 333 -0.73 -3.25 -12.15
N GLY A 334 -2.03 -2.98 -12.16
CA GLY A 334 -2.88 -3.27 -11.00
C GLY A 334 -2.35 -2.58 -9.73
N PRO A 335 -2.11 -3.31 -8.62
CA PRO A 335 -1.47 -2.77 -7.43
C PRO A 335 0.07 -2.73 -7.51
N ILE A 336 0.69 -3.30 -8.55
CA ILE A 336 2.13 -3.52 -8.63
C ILE A 336 2.83 -2.33 -9.30
N VAL A 337 3.74 -1.69 -8.58
CA VAL A 337 4.68 -0.72 -9.16
C VAL A 337 5.74 -1.49 -9.93
N LEU A 338 6.09 -1.04 -11.13
CA LEU A 338 7.16 -1.61 -11.92
C LEU A 338 8.45 -0.78 -11.79
N ALA A 339 9.58 -1.46 -11.97
CA ALA A 339 10.90 -0.85 -11.93
C ALA A 339 11.80 -1.38 -13.05
N ARG A 340 12.79 -0.56 -13.42
CA ARG A 340 13.99 -1.04 -14.12
C ARG A 340 14.96 -1.59 -13.07
N ASP A 341 15.59 -2.71 -13.38
CA ASP A 341 16.59 -3.36 -12.53
C ASP A 341 17.83 -3.72 -13.37
N ALA A 342 19.02 -3.55 -12.80
CA ALA A 342 20.28 -3.82 -13.49
C ALA A 342 20.39 -5.28 -13.99
N ARG A 343 19.69 -6.22 -13.35
CA ARG A 343 19.63 -7.65 -13.75
C ARG A 343 18.82 -7.88 -15.03
N LEU A 344 18.02 -6.90 -15.47
CA LEU A 344 17.22 -7.01 -16.70
C LEU A 344 18.01 -6.68 -17.98
N GLY A 345 19.26 -6.21 -17.84
CA GLY A 345 20.12 -5.85 -18.97
C GLY A 345 19.75 -4.52 -19.62
N ASP A 346 19.98 -4.43 -20.93
CA ASP A 346 19.89 -3.18 -21.68
C ASP A 346 18.46 -2.59 -21.76
N PRO A 347 18.33 -1.27 -21.99
CA PRO A 347 19.39 -0.24 -21.90
C PRO A 347 19.86 0.01 -20.46
N GLU A 348 21.03 0.61 -20.24
CA GLU A 348 21.47 0.94 -18.86
C GLU A 348 20.43 1.75 -18.06
N LEU A 349 20.44 1.64 -16.72
CA LEU A 349 19.51 2.37 -15.83
C LEU A 349 19.59 3.90 -15.93
N SER A 350 20.69 4.40 -16.47
CA SER A 350 20.95 5.82 -16.75
C SER A 350 20.23 6.32 -18.00
N ALA A 351 19.77 5.42 -18.89
CA ALA A 351 19.11 5.79 -20.14
C ALA A 351 17.82 6.58 -19.89
N ILE A 352 17.63 7.63 -20.67
CA ILE A 352 16.39 8.41 -20.70
C ILE A 352 15.42 7.69 -21.63
N LEU A 353 14.30 7.23 -21.08
CA LEU A 353 13.32 6.41 -21.78
C LEU A 353 11.92 7.01 -21.62
N GLN A 354 11.29 7.33 -22.73
CA GLN A 354 9.90 7.78 -22.78
C GLN A 354 8.98 6.58 -23.06
N PRO A 355 7.97 6.31 -22.22
CA PRO A 355 7.02 5.23 -22.48
C PRO A 355 6.21 5.50 -23.75
N VAL A 356 6.08 4.50 -24.63
CA VAL A 356 5.15 4.56 -25.76
C VAL A 356 3.77 4.18 -25.27
N GLU A 357 2.88 5.17 -25.20
CA GLU A 357 1.52 4.96 -24.72
C GLU A 357 0.64 4.31 -25.80
N SER A 358 -0.11 3.27 -25.42
CA SER A 358 -1.13 2.64 -26.26
C SER A 358 -2.44 3.45 -26.29
N ALA A 359 -2.69 4.20 -25.22
CA ALA A 359 -3.74 5.21 -25.09
C ALA A 359 -3.30 6.23 -24.01
N PRO A 360 -3.88 7.44 -23.94
CA PRO A 360 -3.48 8.45 -22.96
C PRO A 360 -3.44 7.89 -21.53
N GLY A 361 -2.26 7.86 -20.93
CA GLY A 361 -2.01 7.33 -19.57
C GLY A 361 -1.86 5.81 -19.46
N PHE A 362 -1.87 5.08 -20.57
CA PHE A 362 -1.76 3.62 -20.60
C PHE A 362 -0.61 3.14 -21.50
N ILE A 363 0.05 2.06 -21.07
CA ILE A 363 1.12 1.39 -21.80
C ILE A 363 0.80 -0.10 -21.94
N GLU A 364 1.13 -0.67 -23.09
CA GLU A 364 1.05 -2.11 -23.30
C GLU A 364 2.17 -2.82 -22.54
N LEU A 365 1.80 -3.80 -21.71
CA LEU A 365 2.73 -4.63 -20.95
C LEU A 365 2.53 -6.07 -21.40
N LYS A 366 3.58 -6.66 -21.97
CA LYS A 366 3.60 -8.07 -22.33
C LYS A 366 4.30 -8.86 -21.22
N PRO A 367 3.60 -9.73 -20.47
CA PRO A 367 4.25 -10.59 -19.49
C PRO A 367 5.30 -11.48 -20.17
N ILE A 368 6.44 -11.66 -19.51
CA ILE A 368 7.50 -12.56 -19.95
C ILE A 368 7.96 -13.42 -18.76
N GLU A 369 8.64 -14.52 -19.05
CA GLU A 369 9.33 -15.29 -18.02
C GLU A 369 10.43 -14.41 -17.40
N PRO A 370 10.50 -14.30 -16.05
CA PRO A 370 11.53 -13.49 -15.42
C PRO A 370 12.94 -13.97 -15.78
N PRO A 371 13.84 -13.08 -16.24
CA PRO A 371 15.18 -13.47 -16.67
C PRO A 371 16.13 -13.84 -15.51
N ALA A 372 15.72 -13.59 -14.25
CA ALA A 372 16.45 -13.95 -13.05
C ALA A 372 15.51 -14.63 -12.05
N ALA A 373 16.01 -15.65 -11.35
CA ALA A 373 15.20 -16.51 -10.47
C ALA A 373 14.55 -15.77 -9.28
N ASP A 374 15.18 -14.69 -8.80
CA ASP A 374 14.68 -13.91 -7.66
C ASP A 374 13.66 -12.83 -8.08
N LEU A 375 13.29 -12.76 -9.37
CA LEU A 375 12.26 -11.86 -9.87
C LEU A 375 10.91 -12.58 -9.93
N TRP A 376 9.86 -11.93 -9.42
CA TRP A 376 8.53 -12.53 -9.36
C TRP A 376 7.74 -12.27 -10.65
N MET A 377 7.73 -11.03 -11.13
CA MET A 377 7.10 -10.66 -12.39
C MET A 377 8.06 -9.89 -13.29
N ALA A 378 7.99 -10.15 -14.59
CA ALA A 378 8.69 -9.38 -15.61
C ALA A 378 7.78 -9.07 -16.80
N PHE A 379 7.99 -7.90 -17.38
CA PHE A 379 7.19 -7.38 -18.49
C PHE A 379 8.10 -6.76 -19.55
N GLU A 380 7.76 -6.97 -20.81
CA GLU A 380 8.30 -6.25 -21.95
C GLU A 380 7.34 -5.09 -22.30
N ALA A 381 7.90 -3.91 -22.50
CA ALA A 381 7.16 -2.72 -22.95
C ALA A 381 8.00 -1.88 -23.91
N THR A 382 7.30 -1.11 -24.75
CA THR A 382 7.93 -0.30 -25.79
C THR A 382 8.22 1.11 -25.29
N PHE A 383 9.45 1.58 -25.49
CA PHE A 383 9.90 2.92 -25.13
C PHE A 383 10.62 3.60 -26.29
N LEU A 384 10.60 4.92 -26.29
CA LEU A 384 11.46 5.75 -27.11
C LEU A 384 12.70 6.12 -26.28
N PRO A 385 13.91 5.71 -26.68
CA PRO A 385 15.13 6.20 -26.04
C PRO A 385 15.34 7.68 -26.38
N GLU A 386 16.25 8.36 -25.70
CA GLU A 386 16.70 9.67 -26.15
C GLU A 386 17.44 9.56 -27.49
N ALA A 387 17.11 10.41 -28.46
CA ALA A 387 17.87 10.59 -29.69
C ALA A 387 17.85 12.05 -30.16
N TYR A 388 18.96 12.46 -30.76
CA TYR A 388 19.18 13.81 -31.28
C TYR A 388 18.99 13.91 -32.80
N THR A 389 18.24 12.98 -33.39
CA THR A 389 17.87 13.00 -34.81
C THR A 389 16.58 13.79 -35.02
N GLU A 390 16.43 14.42 -36.18
CA GLU A 390 15.27 15.26 -36.53
C GLU A 390 13.96 14.47 -36.58
N THR A 391 14.04 13.17 -36.83
CA THR A 391 12.89 12.25 -36.94
C THR A 391 12.64 11.43 -35.67
N GLY A 392 13.43 11.62 -34.61
CA GLY A 392 13.37 10.85 -33.38
C GLY A 392 13.93 9.42 -33.50
N PRO A 393 14.04 8.69 -32.38
CA PRO A 393 14.54 7.33 -32.36
C PRO A 393 13.47 6.34 -32.81
N LYS A 394 13.92 5.15 -33.24
CA LYS A 394 13.03 4.00 -33.33
C LYS A 394 12.65 3.54 -31.92
N PRO A 395 11.40 3.10 -31.69
CA PRO A 395 11.04 2.45 -30.45
C PRO A 395 11.88 1.19 -30.21
N ILE A 396 12.19 0.93 -28.94
CA ILE A 396 12.91 -0.26 -28.47
C ILE A 396 12.06 -1.00 -27.43
N GLN A 397 12.32 -2.29 -27.27
CA GLN A 397 11.74 -3.07 -26.18
C GLN A 397 12.60 -2.95 -24.92
N VAL A 398 11.93 -2.76 -23.79
CA VAL A 398 12.53 -2.50 -22.48
C VAL A 398 11.85 -3.42 -21.49
N LEU A 399 12.65 -4.15 -20.73
CA LEU A 399 12.17 -5.02 -19.67
C LEU A 399 11.93 -4.23 -18.38
N LEU A 400 10.87 -4.58 -17.67
CA LEU A 400 10.51 -4.08 -16.34
C LEU A 400 10.23 -5.27 -15.42
N CYS A 401 10.48 -5.14 -14.13
CA CYS A 401 10.06 -6.12 -13.12
C CYS A 401 9.20 -5.47 -12.03
N ASP A 402 8.56 -6.28 -11.19
CA ASP A 402 7.85 -5.75 -10.02
C ASP A 402 8.82 -5.08 -9.04
N TYR A 403 8.36 -4.00 -8.41
CA TYR A 403 9.15 -3.25 -7.43
C TYR A 403 9.56 -4.13 -6.24
N ALA A 404 8.73 -5.07 -5.79
CA ALA A 404 9.03 -5.88 -4.62
C ALA A 404 10.28 -6.75 -4.81
N THR A 405 10.54 -7.23 -6.02
CA THR A 405 11.76 -7.98 -6.33
C THR A 405 12.90 -7.12 -6.89
N ALA A 406 12.63 -5.91 -7.40
CA ALA A 406 13.66 -4.99 -7.86
C ALA A 406 14.67 -4.63 -6.74
N GLY A 407 15.96 -4.71 -7.03
CA GLY A 407 17.04 -4.52 -6.06
C GLY A 407 17.16 -5.61 -5.00
N ASN A 408 16.32 -6.65 -5.06
CA ASN A 408 16.19 -7.66 -4.01
C ASN A 408 16.74 -9.00 -4.51
N THR A 409 17.83 -9.46 -3.91
CA THR A 409 18.51 -10.73 -4.20
C THR A 409 19.00 -11.35 -2.90
N LEU A 410 19.34 -12.64 -2.93
CA LEU A 410 20.06 -13.28 -1.83
C LEU A 410 21.52 -12.83 -1.79
N ASP A 411 22.12 -12.68 -2.97
CA ASP A 411 23.53 -12.30 -3.16
C ASP A 411 23.64 -10.99 -3.94
N GLY A 412 24.41 -10.03 -3.41
CA GLY A 412 24.70 -8.75 -4.06
C GLY A 412 23.66 -7.66 -3.85
N PHE A 413 23.87 -6.53 -4.52
CA PHE A 413 23.09 -5.31 -4.34
C PHE A 413 22.81 -4.65 -5.70
N PRO A 414 21.96 -5.23 -6.55
CA PRO A 414 21.68 -4.65 -7.86
C PRO A 414 21.01 -3.29 -7.72
N PHE A 415 21.38 -2.37 -8.60
CA PHE A 415 20.70 -1.08 -8.69
C PHE A 415 19.35 -1.24 -9.38
N PHE A 416 18.38 -0.42 -8.98
CA PHE A 416 17.07 -0.34 -9.62
C PHE A 416 16.54 1.10 -9.62
N LYS A 417 15.48 1.35 -10.41
CA LYS A 417 14.86 2.66 -10.57
C LYS A 417 13.38 2.55 -10.93
N VAL A 418 12.52 3.23 -10.17
CA VAL A 418 11.07 3.31 -10.42
C VAL A 418 10.71 4.50 -11.31
N TRP A 419 11.18 5.70 -10.95
CA TRP A 419 10.85 6.94 -11.66
C TRP A 419 11.85 7.20 -12.80
N LEU A 420 11.35 7.22 -14.03
CA LEU A 420 12.12 7.47 -15.25
C LEU A 420 12.02 8.95 -15.64
N PRO A 421 13.11 9.74 -15.60
CA PRO A 421 13.08 11.13 -16.03
C PRO A 421 12.74 11.25 -17.50
N GLN A 422 11.97 12.28 -17.86
CA GLN A 422 11.55 12.57 -19.23
C GLN A 422 12.32 13.75 -19.81
N LEU A 423 12.46 13.79 -21.13
CA LEU A 423 13.11 14.90 -21.84
C LEU A 423 12.33 16.20 -21.65
N ILE A 424 13.06 17.29 -21.40
CA ILE A 424 12.48 18.63 -21.31
C ILE A 424 12.36 19.20 -22.71
N ASN A 425 11.14 19.55 -23.12
CA ASN A 425 10.90 20.30 -24.35
C ASN A 425 10.95 21.82 -24.02
N PRO A 426 11.98 22.58 -24.46
CA PRO A 426 12.12 23.99 -24.11
C PRO A 426 10.94 24.86 -24.57
N ARG A 427 10.13 24.38 -25.53
CA ARG A 427 8.91 25.06 -25.98
C ARG A 427 7.76 25.02 -24.97
N THR A 428 7.80 24.08 -24.02
CA THR A 428 6.76 23.88 -22.99
C THR A 428 7.21 24.33 -21.61
N VAL A 429 8.44 24.83 -21.47
CA VAL A 429 8.95 25.38 -20.20
C VAL A 429 8.35 26.78 -19.98
N PRO A 430 7.73 27.06 -18.81
CA PRO A 430 7.31 28.40 -18.45
C PRO A 430 8.46 29.38 -18.58
N GLN A 431 8.20 30.52 -19.20
CA GLN A 431 9.16 31.61 -19.22
C GLN A 431 9.34 32.13 -17.78
N PRO A 432 10.58 32.51 -17.39
CA PRO A 432 10.90 32.95 -16.03
C PRO A 432 10.14 34.21 -15.58
#